data_AF-A0A9D5EEW9-F1
#
_entry.id   AF-A0A9D5EEW9-F1
#
_cell.length_a   1.000
_cell.length_b   1.000
_cell.length_c   1.000
_cell.angle_alpha   90.00
_cell.angle_beta   90.00
_cell.angle_gamma   90.00
#
_symmetry.space_group_name_H-M   'P 1'
#
loop_
_entity.id
_entity.type
_entity.pdbx_description
1 polymer ?
#
loop_
_entity_poly.entity_id
_entity_poly.type
_entity_poly.pdbx_seq_one_letter_code
_entity_poly.pdbx_strand_id
1 'polypeptide(L)'
;MERLLREGVVIDHRLSFRETVHHGRLIDVNLTGWVATASGGRVYVNKLLSVLERARRAPAVQTREYAYQGRLVLSPRAGQQLFRYDNCHGGLETLHRHQFDVQGDEVDTLPPPSRRCPVWPT
;
A
#
# COMPACT_ATOMS: atom_id res chain seq x y z
N MET A 1 19.57 4.62 16.71
CA MET A 1 18.70 5.55 15.95
C MET A 1 19.03 5.61 14.46
N GLU A 2 20.27 5.35 14.04
CA GLU A 2 20.69 5.35 12.62
C GLU A 2 20.04 4.27 11.73
N ARG A 3 19.60 3.15 12.31
CA ARG A 3 19.01 2.03 11.57
C ARG A 3 17.67 2.41 10.91
N LEU A 4 16.77 3.05 11.66
CA LEU A 4 15.49 3.55 11.13
C LEU A 4 15.69 4.63 10.06
N LEU A 5 16.70 5.48 10.23
CA LEU A 5 17.07 6.50 9.22
C LEU A 5 17.47 5.84 7.90
N ARG A 6 18.30 4.79 7.92
CA ARG A 6 18.66 4.04 6.70
C ARG A 6 17.49 3.24 6.13
N GLU A 7 16.60 2.72 6.96
CA GLU A 7 15.37 2.03 6.53
C GLU A 7 14.40 2.96 5.79
N GLY A 8 14.40 4.27 6.09
CA GLY A 8 13.59 5.28 5.40
C GLY A 8 14.18 5.85 4.11
N VAL A 9 15.45 5.55 3.78
CA VAL A 9 16.07 6.05 2.54
C VAL A 9 15.58 5.24 1.35
N VAL A 10 14.78 5.87 0.49
CA VAL A 10 14.37 5.31 -0.80
C VAL A 10 15.54 5.38 -1.77
N ILE A 11 15.95 4.23 -2.32
CA ILE A 11 17.06 4.12 -3.28
C ILE A 11 16.60 3.86 -4.71
N ASP A 12 15.40 3.28 -4.87
CA ASP A 12 14.79 3.02 -6.17
C ASP A 12 13.26 2.96 -6.02
N HIS A 13 12.53 3.22 -7.09
CA HIS A 13 11.09 3.12 -7.13
C HIS A 13 10.58 2.86 -8.55
N ARG A 14 9.46 2.13 -8.62
CA ARG A 14 8.66 1.99 -9.83
C ARG A 14 7.21 2.24 -9.46
N LEU A 15 6.84 3.51 -9.46
CA LEU A 15 5.47 3.95 -9.19
C LEU A 15 4.79 4.33 -10.51
N SER A 16 3.51 4.02 -10.60
CA SER A 16 2.69 4.31 -11.76
C SER A 16 1.33 4.82 -11.34
N PHE A 17 0.77 5.72 -12.15
CA PHE A 17 -0.58 6.20 -12.00
C PHE A 17 -1.45 5.57 -13.09
N ARG A 18 -2.60 5.04 -12.69
CA ARG A 18 -3.64 4.60 -13.60
C ARG A 18 -4.88 5.44 -13.36
N GLU A 19 -5.29 6.13 -14.40
CA GLU A 19 -6.44 7.02 -14.39
C GLU A 19 -7.72 6.28 -14.78
N THR A 20 -8.81 6.58 -14.08
CA THR A 20 -10.16 6.16 -14.47
C THR A 20 -10.93 7.40 -14.88
N VAL A 21 -11.34 7.45 -16.15
CA VAL A 21 -12.08 8.56 -16.74
C VAL A 21 -13.50 8.10 -17.08
N HIS A 22 -14.49 8.89 -16.66
CA HIS A 22 -15.91 8.63 -16.92
C HIS A 22 -16.56 9.88 -17.53
N HIS A 23 -17.21 9.73 -18.70
CA HIS A 23 -17.77 10.84 -19.48
C HIS A 23 -16.80 12.03 -19.67
N GLY A 24 -15.53 11.74 -19.97
CA GLY A 24 -14.50 12.77 -20.17
C GLY A 24 -14.02 13.45 -18.88
N ARG A 25 -14.45 12.99 -17.70
CA ARG A 25 -14.01 13.48 -16.40
C ARG A 25 -13.16 12.44 -15.69
N LEU A 26 -12.01 12.87 -15.18
CA LEU A 26 -11.16 12.03 -14.32
C LEU A 26 -11.87 11.86 -12.97
N ILE A 27 -12.21 10.62 -12.60
CA ILE A 27 -12.98 10.31 -11.39
C ILE A 27 -12.13 9.64 -10.31
N ASP A 28 -11.18 8.78 -10.70
CA ASP A 28 -10.28 8.11 -9.78
C ASP A 28 -8.86 8.03 -10.38
N VAL A 29 -7.87 7.98 -9.49
CA VAL A 29 -6.46 7.74 -9.80
C VAL A 29 -5.96 6.64 -8.89
N ASN A 30 -5.43 5.56 -9.47
CA ASN A 30 -4.77 4.50 -8.72
C ASN A 30 -3.25 4.65 -8.80
N LEU A 31 -2.59 4.89 -7.67
CA LEU A 31 -1.15 4.86 -7.53
C LEU A 31 -0.72 3.44 -7.15
N THR A 32 0.02 2.78 -8.04
CA THR A 32 0.50 1.41 -7.82
C THR A 32 1.98 1.26 -8.11
N GLY A 33 2.62 0.31 -7.46
CA GLY A 33 4.02 -0.03 -7.73
C GLY A 33 4.79 -0.39 -6.49
N TRP A 34 6.08 -0.04 -6.45
CA TRP A 34 6.92 -0.29 -5.28
C TRP A 34 8.00 0.76 -5.07
N VAL A 35 8.47 0.87 -3.83
CA VAL A 35 9.66 1.60 -3.42
C VAL A 35 10.65 0.65 -2.76
N ALA A 36 11.94 0.79 -3.05
CA ALA A 36 13.01 0.03 -2.42
C ALA A 36 13.80 0.92 -1.47
N THR A 37 14.15 0.36 -0.32
CA THR A 37 14.91 1.06 0.73
C THR A 37 16.37 0.64 0.71
N ALA A 38 17.25 1.49 1.24
CA ALA A 38 18.68 1.17 1.37
C ALA A 38 18.96 -0.08 2.23
N SER A 39 18.01 -0.47 3.09
CA SER A 39 18.07 -1.68 3.90
C SER A 39 17.67 -2.97 3.15
N GLY A 40 17.40 -2.89 1.84
CA GLY A 40 16.93 -4.03 1.05
C GLY A 40 15.44 -4.36 1.25
N GLY A 41 14.69 -3.47 1.91
CA GLY A 41 13.24 -3.55 1.98
C GLY A 41 12.61 -3.11 0.67
N ARG A 42 11.49 -3.73 0.29
CA ARG A 42 10.62 -3.27 -0.78
C ARG A 42 9.21 -3.10 -0.22
N VAL A 43 8.64 -1.91 -0.41
CA VAL A 43 7.26 -1.61 -0.04
C VAL A 43 6.46 -1.52 -1.32
N TYR A 44 5.51 -2.43 -1.48
CA TYR A 44 4.52 -2.37 -2.54
C TYR A 44 3.39 -1.44 -2.13
N VAL A 45 2.95 -0.61 -3.07
CA VAL A 45 1.96 0.43 -2.89
C VAL A 45 0.79 0.13 -3.81
N ASN A 46 -0.42 0.16 -3.29
CA ASN A 46 -1.66 0.22 -4.05
C ASN A 46 -2.59 1.20 -3.36
N LYS A 47 -2.82 2.36 -3.97
CA LYS A 47 -3.56 3.47 -3.37
C LYS A 47 -4.56 4.03 -4.35
N LEU A 48 -5.84 3.83 -4.05
CA LEU A 48 -6.93 4.40 -4.81
C LEU A 48 -7.29 5.77 -4.26
N LEU A 49 -7.30 6.75 -5.16
CA LEU A 49 -7.59 8.14 -4.87
C LEU A 49 -8.82 8.56 -5.68
N SER A 50 -9.80 9.19 -5.02
CA SER A 50 -10.93 9.79 -5.73
C SER A 50 -10.65 11.26 -6.03
N VAL A 51 -10.99 11.67 -7.25
CA VAL A 51 -10.83 13.07 -7.68
C VAL A 51 -11.95 13.91 -7.10
N LEU A 52 -11.57 14.99 -6.43
CA LEU A 52 -12.47 16.01 -5.92
C LEU A 52 -12.68 17.06 -7.00
N GLU A 53 -13.91 17.15 -7.52
CA GLU A 53 -14.30 18.25 -8.39
C GLU A 53 -14.20 19.57 -7.60
N ARG A 54 -13.26 20.43 -7.98
CA ARG A 54 -13.18 21.80 -7.48
C ARG A 54 -13.40 22.74 -8.64
N ALA A 55 -14.50 23.50 -8.60
CA ALA A 55 -14.78 24.51 -9.60
C ALA A 55 -13.57 25.47 -9.70
N ARG A 56 -12.90 25.48 -10.86
CA ARG A 56 -11.83 26.41 -11.24
C ARG A 56 -10.44 26.24 -10.58
N ARG A 57 -10.12 25.07 -10.02
CA ARG A 57 -8.76 24.75 -9.56
C ARG A 57 -8.26 23.45 -10.19
N ALA A 58 -6.95 23.24 -10.13
CA ALA A 58 -6.35 21.95 -10.48
C ALA A 58 -7.07 20.81 -9.72
N PRO A 59 -7.26 19.63 -10.35
CA PRO A 59 -7.91 18.50 -9.70
C PRO A 59 -7.20 18.17 -8.39
N ALA A 60 -7.98 18.12 -7.30
CA ALA A 60 -7.51 17.63 -6.02
C ALA A 60 -7.90 16.15 -5.91
N VAL A 61 -7.13 15.37 -5.17
CA VAL A 61 -7.42 13.95 -4.94
C VAL A 61 -7.50 13.67 -3.45
N GLN A 62 -8.37 12.75 -3.06
CA GLN A 62 -8.48 12.25 -1.69
C GLN A 62 -8.30 10.75 -1.65
N THR A 63 -7.66 10.24 -0.59
CA THR A 63 -7.49 8.79 -0.43
C THR A 63 -8.85 8.14 -0.21
N ARG A 64 -9.14 7.10 -0.98
CA ARG A 64 -10.33 6.27 -0.80
C ARG A 64 -9.94 4.94 -0.16
N GLU A 65 -8.96 4.27 -0.76
CA GLU A 65 -8.44 2.98 -0.29
C GLU A 65 -6.92 3.00 -0.38
N TYR A 66 -6.26 2.29 0.53
CA TYR A 66 -4.83 2.06 0.43
C TYR A 66 -4.46 0.68 0.98
N ALA A 67 -3.42 0.11 0.38
CA ALA A 67 -2.73 -1.06 0.84
C ALA A 67 -1.23 -0.87 0.61
N TYR A 68 -0.45 -1.08 1.68
CA TYR A 68 1.00 -1.11 1.65
C TYR A 68 1.47 -2.49 2.09
N GLN A 69 2.45 -3.07 1.41
CA GLN A 69 2.99 -4.37 1.77
C GLN A 69 4.52 -4.30 1.79
N GLY A 70 5.11 -4.53 2.96
CA GLY A 70 6.56 -4.55 3.14
C GLY A 70 7.14 -5.95 2.97
N ARG A 71 8.23 -6.07 2.21
CA ARG A 71 9.00 -7.30 2.02
C ARG A 71 10.49 -7.03 2.19
N LEU A 72 11.20 -7.90 2.90
CA LEU A 72 12.66 -7.83 3.01
C LEU A 72 13.30 -8.70 1.92
N VAL A 73 14.16 -8.11 1.10
CA VAL A 73 14.81 -8.76 -0.06
C VAL A 73 16.31 -8.89 0.20
N LEU A 74 16.69 -9.47 1.35
CA LEU A 74 18.11 -9.58 1.77
C LEU A 74 18.77 -10.93 1.45
N SER A 75 18.08 -11.92 0.86
CA SER A 75 18.65 -13.27 0.65
C SER A 75 17.93 -14.09 -0.44
N PRO A 76 18.58 -15.07 -1.11
CA PRO A 76 17.98 -15.92 -2.15
C PRO A 76 16.89 -16.87 -1.64
N ARG A 77 16.73 -17.00 -0.32
CA ARG A 77 15.55 -17.66 0.25
C ARG A 77 14.40 -16.67 0.18
N ALA A 78 13.36 -17.04 -0.57
CA ALA A 78 12.18 -16.25 -0.91
C ALA A 78 11.88 -15.15 0.12
N GLY A 79 11.99 -13.88 -0.31
CA GLY A 79 11.95 -12.72 0.57
C GLY A 79 10.77 -12.73 1.55
N GLN A 80 11.06 -12.45 2.82
CA GLN A 80 10.11 -12.49 3.91
C GLN A 80 9.14 -11.30 3.82
N GLN A 81 7.84 -11.56 3.88
CA GLN A 81 6.85 -10.51 4.11
C GLN A 81 6.96 -10.02 5.55
N LEU A 82 7.02 -8.71 5.75
CA LEU A 82 7.13 -8.12 7.09
C LEU A 82 5.74 -7.78 7.61
N PHE A 83 5.00 -6.94 6.88
CA PHE A 83 3.67 -6.46 7.27
C PHE A 83 2.87 -6.02 6.03
N ARG A 84 1.54 -6.16 6.07
CA ARG A 84 0.61 -5.41 5.21
C ARG A 84 -0.15 -4.41 6.06
N TYR A 85 -0.31 -3.21 5.53
CA TYR A 85 -1.13 -2.16 6.13
C TYR A 85 -2.22 -1.75 5.16
N ASP A 86 -3.47 -1.79 5.58
CA ASP A 86 -4.60 -1.36 4.76
C ASP A 86 -5.72 -0.73 5.59
N ASN A 87 -6.72 -0.18 4.91
CA ASN A 87 -7.90 0.40 5.55
C ASN A 87 -9.17 -0.46 5.43
N CYS A 88 -9.03 -1.79 5.30
CA CYS A 88 -10.15 -2.68 4.98
C CYS A 88 -11.29 -2.72 6.01
N HIS A 89 -11.06 -2.39 7.29
CA HIS A 89 -12.10 -2.54 8.33
C HIS A 89 -12.61 -1.25 9.01
N GLY A 90 -12.20 -0.04 8.60
CA GLY A 90 -12.76 1.17 9.23
C GLY A 90 -12.44 2.51 8.57
N GLY A 91 -12.16 2.51 7.27
CA GLY A 91 -11.92 3.76 6.53
C GLY A 91 -10.58 4.40 6.88
N LEU A 92 -10.38 5.67 6.53
CA LEU A 92 -9.07 6.34 6.65
C LEU A 92 -8.56 6.48 8.10
N GLU A 93 -9.45 6.34 9.08
CA GLU A 93 -9.18 6.53 10.51
C GLU A 93 -8.63 5.27 11.21
N THR A 94 -8.76 4.09 10.59
CA THR A 94 -8.26 2.83 11.16
C THR A 94 -7.27 2.16 10.23
N LEU A 95 -6.01 2.15 10.65
CA LEU A 95 -4.94 1.42 9.97
C LEU A 95 -4.92 -0.02 10.48
N HIS A 96 -5.19 -0.98 9.61
CA HIS A 96 -5.12 -2.39 9.93
C HIS A 96 -3.78 -2.95 9.54
N ARG A 97 -3.10 -3.58 10.50
CA ARG A 97 -1.83 -4.27 10.28
C ARG A 97 -2.08 -5.77 10.22
N HIS A 98 -1.69 -6.38 9.12
CA HIS A 98 -1.63 -7.82 8.94
C HIS A 98 -0.16 -8.26 9.03
N GLN A 99 0.08 -9.40 9.67
CA GLN A 99 1.36 -10.06 9.68
C GLN A 99 1.24 -11.35 8.89
N PHE A 100 2.26 -11.68 8.11
CA PHE A 100 2.30 -12.92 7.33
C PHE A 100 3.53 -13.73 7.73
N ASP A 101 3.44 -15.04 7.66
CA ASP A 101 4.57 -15.93 7.88
C ASP A 101 5.48 -16.00 6.63
N VAL A 102 6.48 -16.88 6.68
CA VAL A 102 7.44 -17.03 5.58
C VAL A 102 6.85 -17.77 4.37
N GLN A 103 5.70 -18.42 4.54
CA GLN A 103 4.91 -19.07 3.51
C GLN A 103 3.93 -18.08 2.84
N GLY A 104 3.67 -16.94 3.49
CA GLY A 104 2.75 -15.92 3.02
C GLY A 104 1.34 -16.09 3.58
N ASP A 105 1.16 -16.96 4.57
CA ASP A 105 -0.11 -17.13 5.28
C ASP A 105 -0.25 -16.04 6.35
N GLU A 106 -1.45 -15.50 6.49
CA GLU A 106 -1.73 -14.47 7.49
C GLU A 106 -1.63 -15.08 8.90
N VAL A 107 -0.74 -14.53 9.72
CA VAL A 107 -0.56 -14.93 11.12
C VAL A 107 -1.54 -14.11 11.93
N ASP A 108 -2.61 -14.77 12.41
CA ASP A 108 -3.71 -14.18 13.16
C ASP A 108 -3.24 -13.17 14.22
N THR A 109 -3.49 -11.89 13.97
CA THR A 109 -3.44 -10.84 15.00
C THR A 109 -4.86 -10.55 15.49
N LEU A 110 -5.44 -11.48 16.27
CA LEU A 110 -6.81 -11.42 16.83
C LEU A 110 -7.92 -11.31 15.75
N PRO A 111 -9.09 -11.95 15.94
CA PRO A 111 -10.14 -11.94 14.93
C PRO A 111 -10.67 -10.51 14.73
N PRO A 112 -10.67 -9.95 13.50
CA PRO A 112 -11.37 -8.71 13.24
C PRO A 112 -12.89 -8.97 13.17
N PRO A 113 -13.74 -7.96 13.48
CA PRO A 113 -15.18 -8.09 13.37
C PRO A 113 -15.60 -8.35 11.91
N SER A 114 -16.11 -9.56 11.67
CA SER A 114 -17.04 -10.04 10.61
C SER A 114 -16.86 -9.65 9.12
N ARG A 115 -15.88 -8.83 8.72
CA ARG A 115 -15.61 -8.51 7.31
C ARG A 115 -14.25 -9.04 6.89
N ARG A 116 -14.21 -9.94 5.89
CA ARG A 116 -12.96 -10.43 5.30
C ARG A 116 -12.32 -9.36 4.42
N CYS A 117 -11.01 -9.14 4.54
CA CYS A 117 -10.25 -8.29 3.62
C CYS A 117 -10.20 -8.91 2.22
N PRO A 118 -10.11 -8.10 1.15
CA PRO A 118 -9.79 -8.60 -0.18
C PRO A 118 -8.42 -9.27 -0.18
N VAL A 119 -8.32 -10.45 -0.80
CA VAL A 119 -7.03 -11.10 -1.07
C VAL A 119 -6.45 -10.47 -2.32
N TRP A 120 -5.30 -9.80 -2.18
CA TRP A 120 -4.58 -9.24 -3.32
C TRP A 120 -3.53 -10.23 -3.81
N PRO A 121 -3.34 -10.38 -5.14
CA PRO A 121 -2.34 -11.29 -5.69
C PRO A 121 -0.93 -10.87 -5.23
N THR A 122 -0.15 -11.88 -4.83
CA THR A 122 1.26 -11.78 -4.41
C THR A 122 2.25 -11.73 -5.58
#